data_AF-A0A6I1NT92-F1
#
_entry.id   AF-A0A6I1NT92-F1
#
_cell.length_a   1.000
_cell.length_b   1.000
_cell.length_c   1.000
_cell.angle_alpha   90.00
_cell.angle_beta   90.00
_cell.angle_gamma   90.00
#
_symmetry.space_group_name_H-M   'P 1'
#
loop_
_entity.id
_entity.type
_entity.pdbx_description
1 polymer ?
#
loop_
_entity_poly.entity_id
_entity_poly.type
_entity_poly.pdbx_seq_one_letter_code
_entity_poly.pdbx_strand_id
1 'polypeptide(L)'
;MNNKNMTVPRDWVEHYAERLEECCGYEQAEIVRAFLAEPEGKSLDDRLKAAGMFSVAQMLAGAPLDRLMAHADVRDLATFARWVEMTRAEFLRQLGRYELGETVKGDLYEWVVAHTAVLGEVHVNLKAALAGSPEPVELAGVAAQLKNGFWDSCSGCHETEDGHPVGKYPYSQLFGCALGAGCGECGGIGAVWDSTDYDEVAKAAVLNGESNE
;
A
#
# COMPACT_ATOMS: atom_id res chain seq x y z
N MET A 1 13.61 11.54 0.39
CA MET A 1 15.04 11.75 0.71
C MET A 1 15.80 11.77 -0.61
N ASN A 2 16.39 12.92 -0.96
CA ASN A 2 17.12 13.12 -2.22
C ASN A 2 18.44 12.34 -2.20
N ASN A 3 18.56 11.30 -3.01
CA ASN A 3 19.79 10.57 -3.19
C ASN A 3 20.72 11.41 -4.09
N LYS A 4 21.47 12.33 -3.49
CA LYS A 4 22.53 13.07 -4.18
C LYS A 4 23.64 12.07 -4.49
N ASN A 5 23.86 11.81 -5.77
CA ASN A 5 25.11 11.32 -6.39
C ASN A 5 26.17 10.85 -5.40
N MET A 6 26.10 9.58 -5.01
CA MET A 6 27.18 8.92 -4.30
C MET A 6 28.25 8.56 -5.34
N THR A 7 28.99 9.56 -5.80
CA THR A 7 30.16 9.34 -6.66
C THR A 7 31.26 8.72 -5.81
N VAL A 8 31.60 7.46 -6.08
CA VAL A 8 32.74 6.80 -5.45
C VAL A 8 34.01 7.54 -5.90
N PRO A 9 34.85 8.04 -4.97
CA PRO A 9 36.09 8.70 -5.33
C PRO A 9 37.00 7.79 -6.18
N ARG A 10 37.61 8.32 -7.24
CA ARG A 10 38.41 7.53 -8.19
C ARG A 10 39.58 6.81 -7.52
N ASP A 11 40.17 7.42 -6.50
CA ASP A 11 41.23 6.85 -5.66
C ASP A 11 40.76 5.62 -4.85
N TRP A 12 39.49 5.61 -4.43
CA TRP A 12 38.89 4.43 -3.78
C TRP A 12 38.68 3.28 -4.76
N VAL A 13 38.28 3.59 -5.99
CA VAL A 13 38.10 2.59 -7.05
C VAL A 13 39.42 1.92 -7.40
N GLU A 14 40.49 2.71 -7.57
CA GLU A 14 41.82 2.17 -7.88
C GLU A 14 42.37 1.34 -6.72
N HIS A 15 42.27 1.84 -5.48
CA HIS A 15 42.73 1.09 -4.31
C HIS A 15 41.95 -0.22 -4.10
N TYR A 16 40.65 -0.22 -4.35
CA TYR A 16 39.82 -1.42 -4.25
C TYR A 16 40.11 -2.40 -5.39
N ALA A 17 40.34 -1.90 -6.61
CA ALA A 17 40.73 -2.72 -7.75
C ALA A 17 42.11 -3.38 -7.55
N GLU A 18 43.11 -2.64 -7.04
CA GLU A 18 44.43 -3.19 -6.67
C GLU A 18 44.30 -4.32 -5.64
N ARG A 19 43.46 -4.13 -4.61
CA ARG A 19 43.21 -5.17 -3.60
C ARG A 19 42.50 -6.40 -4.16
N LEU A 20 41.62 -6.23 -5.15
CA LEU A 20 40.96 -7.33 -5.84
C LEU A 20 41.92 -8.07 -6.78
N GLU A 21 42.85 -7.37 -7.44
CA GLU A 21 43.93 -8.00 -8.21
C GLU A 21 44.77 -8.93 -7.32
N GLU A 22 45.05 -8.51 -6.08
CA GLU A 22 45.79 -9.31 -5.10
C GLU A 22 44.98 -10.51 -4.56
N CYS A 23 43.67 -10.37 -4.38
CA CYS A 23 42.85 -11.35 -3.67
C CYS A 23 42.10 -12.35 -4.58
N CYS A 24 41.75 -11.96 -5.80
CA CYS A 24 40.73 -12.70 -6.58
C CYS A 24 40.95 -12.72 -8.11
N GLY A 25 42.06 -12.15 -8.58
CA GLY A 25 42.55 -12.26 -9.96
C GLY A 25 42.16 -11.08 -10.85
N TYR A 26 42.96 -10.87 -11.90
CA TYR A 26 42.91 -9.70 -12.79
C TYR A 26 41.54 -9.47 -13.45
N GLU A 27 40.84 -10.54 -13.81
CA GLU A 27 39.55 -10.50 -14.51
C GLU A 27 38.44 -9.87 -13.65
N GLN A 28 38.46 -10.10 -12.33
CA GLN A 28 37.47 -9.55 -11.41
C GLN A 28 37.74 -8.07 -11.11
N ALA A 29 39.02 -7.68 -11.08
CA ALA A 29 39.41 -6.28 -10.94
C ALA A 29 39.06 -5.45 -12.19
N GLU A 30 39.20 -6.01 -13.41
CA GLU A 30 38.75 -5.35 -14.63
C GLU A 30 37.23 -5.13 -14.68
N ILE A 31 36.44 -6.12 -14.26
CA ILE A 31 34.98 -5.99 -14.18
C ILE A 31 34.59 -4.85 -13.23
N VAL A 32 35.25 -4.75 -12.07
CA VAL A 32 34.99 -3.68 -11.09
C VAL A 32 35.44 -2.32 -11.63
N ARG A 33 36.61 -2.23 -12.26
CA ARG A 33 37.06 -0.99 -12.93
C ARG A 33 36.08 -0.56 -14.02
N ALA A 34 35.59 -1.49 -14.84
CA ALA A 34 34.63 -1.19 -15.90
C ALA A 34 33.25 -0.79 -15.34
N PHE A 35 32.80 -1.42 -14.27
CA PHE A 35 31.53 -1.11 -13.60
C PHE A 35 31.55 0.27 -12.92
N LEU A 36 32.68 0.65 -12.32
CA LEU A 36 32.85 1.90 -11.60
C LEU A 36 33.35 3.06 -12.49
N ALA A 37 33.78 2.77 -13.72
CA ALA A 37 34.10 3.77 -14.73
C ALA A 37 32.81 4.42 -15.26
N GLU A 38 32.25 5.37 -14.52
CA GLU A 38 31.36 6.34 -15.13
C GLU A 38 32.17 7.28 -16.04
N PRO A 39 31.84 7.42 -17.33
CA PRO A 39 32.51 8.38 -18.18
C PRO A 39 32.27 9.79 -17.64
N GLU A 40 33.35 10.56 -17.48
CA GLU A 40 33.30 11.90 -16.89
C GLU A 40 32.28 12.80 -17.61
N GLY A 41 31.37 13.38 -16.83
CA GLY A 41 30.56 14.52 -17.23
C GLY A 41 29.27 14.23 -18.03
N LYS A 42 28.86 12.97 -18.22
CA LYS A 42 27.55 12.65 -18.85
C LYS A 42 26.79 11.56 -18.10
N SER A 43 25.52 11.82 -17.79
CA SER A 43 24.66 10.84 -17.13
C SER A 43 24.41 9.62 -18.03
N LEU A 44 24.01 8.49 -17.44
CA LEU A 44 23.57 7.31 -18.20
C LEU A 44 22.47 7.67 -19.21
N ASP A 45 21.52 8.53 -18.81
CA ASP A 45 20.45 9.01 -19.67
C ASP A 45 20.96 9.81 -20.88
N ASP A 46 22.00 10.63 -20.70
CA ASP A 46 22.63 11.36 -21.81
C ASP A 46 23.34 10.41 -22.77
N ARG A 47 23.98 9.37 -22.24
CA ARG A 47 24.67 8.34 -23.03
C ARG A 47 23.68 7.50 -23.84
N LEU A 48 22.58 7.07 -23.21
CA LEU A 48 21.49 6.35 -23.88
C LEU A 48 20.91 7.17 -25.02
N LYS A 49 20.58 8.45 -24.76
CA LYS A 49 20.08 9.36 -25.80
C LYS A 49 21.06 9.58 -26.94
N ALA A 50 22.35 9.76 -26.63
CA ALA A 50 23.40 9.91 -27.63
C ALA A 50 23.55 8.65 -28.50
N ALA A 51 23.23 7.46 -27.96
CA ALA A 51 23.19 6.20 -28.69
C ALA A 51 21.85 5.96 -29.44
N GLY A 52 20.93 6.93 -29.44
CA GLY A 52 19.61 6.79 -30.07
C GLY A 52 18.62 5.91 -29.29
N MET A 53 18.89 5.62 -28.02
CA MET A 53 18.02 4.86 -27.12
C MET A 53 17.14 5.80 -26.28
N PHE A 54 16.00 5.29 -25.79
CA PHE A 54 15.25 5.95 -24.73
C PHE A 54 16.09 6.01 -23.45
N SER A 55 15.97 7.11 -22.71
CA SER A 55 16.55 7.23 -21.39
C SER A 55 15.74 6.42 -20.36
N VAL A 56 16.32 6.09 -19.20
CA VAL A 56 15.61 5.36 -18.14
C VAL A 56 14.38 6.16 -17.70
N ALA A 57 14.52 7.48 -17.53
CA ALA A 57 13.39 8.35 -17.21
C ALA A 57 12.28 8.29 -18.26
N GLN A 58 12.63 8.19 -19.55
CA GLN A 58 11.64 8.07 -20.63
C GLN A 58 10.96 6.70 -20.65
N MET A 59 11.70 5.63 -20.36
CA MET A 59 11.11 4.29 -20.22
C MET A 59 10.14 4.22 -19.05
N LEU A 60 10.46 4.86 -17.92
CA LEU A 60 9.60 4.88 -16.72
C LEU A 60 8.40 5.82 -16.83
N ALA A 61 8.53 6.97 -17.52
CA ALA A 61 7.41 7.87 -17.79
C ALA A 61 6.34 7.21 -18.67
N GLY A 62 6.76 6.17 -19.38
CA GLY A 62 5.94 5.31 -20.19
C GLY A 62 5.90 5.76 -21.65
N ALA A 63 5.90 4.78 -22.53
CA ALA A 63 5.90 4.97 -23.98
C ALA A 63 4.59 4.45 -24.60
N PRO A 64 4.27 4.83 -25.85
CA PRO A 64 3.19 4.18 -26.60
C PRO A 64 3.32 2.66 -26.65
N LEU A 65 4.55 2.13 -26.53
CA LEU A 65 4.86 0.70 -26.48
C LEU A 65 4.25 0.01 -25.25
N ASP A 66 4.13 0.70 -24.11
CA ASP A 66 3.62 0.10 -22.87
C ASP A 66 2.17 -0.34 -23.02
N ARG A 67 1.39 0.34 -23.88
CA ARG A 67 0.02 -0.07 -24.21
C ARG A 67 -0.03 -1.41 -24.94
N LEU A 68 1.03 -1.76 -25.68
CA LEU A 68 1.16 -3.05 -26.36
C LEU A 68 1.67 -4.13 -25.40
N MET A 69 2.41 -3.74 -24.35
CA MET A 69 2.91 -4.65 -23.32
C MET A 69 1.87 -4.96 -22.23
N ALA A 70 0.95 -4.04 -21.97
CA ALA A 70 -0.12 -4.24 -21.00
C ALA A 70 -1.01 -5.42 -21.39
N HIS A 71 -1.20 -6.37 -20.47
CA HIS A 71 -2.07 -7.51 -20.70
C HIS A 71 -3.54 -7.04 -20.87
N ALA A 72 -4.22 -7.49 -21.92
CA ALA A 72 -5.55 -6.97 -22.31
C ALA A 72 -6.65 -7.11 -21.23
N ASP A 73 -6.50 -8.10 -20.34
CA ASP A 73 -7.44 -8.38 -19.24
C ASP A 73 -7.09 -7.69 -17.91
N VAL A 74 -5.98 -6.96 -17.84
CA VAL A 74 -5.61 -6.17 -16.66
C VAL A 74 -6.13 -4.75 -16.83
N ARG A 75 -7.21 -4.43 -16.11
CA ARG A 75 -7.96 -3.16 -16.28
C ARG A 75 -8.15 -2.37 -15.00
N ASP A 76 -7.89 -3.00 -13.87
CA ASP A 76 -8.02 -2.45 -12.53
C ASP A 76 -7.06 -3.16 -11.56
N LEU A 77 -7.00 -2.70 -10.31
CA LEU A 77 -6.07 -3.25 -9.32
C LEU A 77 -6.37 -4.71 -8.95
N ALA A 78 -7.65 -5.12 -9.00
CA ALA A 78 -8.05 -6.49 -8.68
C ALA A 78 -7.62 -7.48 -9.78
N THR A 79 -7.83 -7.11 -11.05
CA THR A 79 -7.40 -7.87 -12.22
C THR A 79 -5.87 -7.91 -12.32
N PHE A 80 -5.18 -6.82 -11.95
CA PHE A 80 -3.72 -6.79 -11.82
C PHE A 80 -3.21 -7.75 -10.75
N ALA A 81 -3.79 -7.72 -9.55
CA ALA A 81 -3.39 -8.62 -8.46
C ALA A 81 -3.55 -10.10 -8.84
N ARG A 82 -4.67 -10.45 -9.49
CA ARG A 82 -4.90 -11.79 -10.01
C ARG A 82 -3.87 -12.16 -11.08
N TRP A 83 -3.55 -11.25 -11.99
CA TRP A 83 -2.53 -11.49 -13.02
C TRP A 83 -1.16 -11.76 -12.40
N VAL A 84 -0.69 -10.92 -11.47
CA VAL A 84 0.59 -11.11 -10.76
C VAL A 84 0.63 -12.47 -10.04
N GLU A 85 -0.45 -12.85 -9.37
CA GLU A 85 -0.53 -14.14 -8.67
C GLU A 85 -0.43 -15.34 -9.62
N MET A 86 -1.16 -15.32 -10.73
CA MET A 86 -1.12 -16.38 -11.75
C MET A 86 0.26 -16.47 -12.41
N THR A 87 0.82 -15.34 -12.83
CA THR A 87 2.15 -15.30 -13.47
C THR A 87 3.23 -15.78 -12.51
N ARG A 88 3.23 -15.33 -11.25
CA ARG A 88 4.18 -15.83 -10.25
C ARG A 88 4.01 -17.33 -10.00
N ALA A 89 2.77 -17.82 -9.95
CA ALA A 89 2.52 -19.25 -9.76
C ALA A 89 3.05 -20.08 -10.93
N GLU A 90 3.03 -19.57 -12.16
CA GLU A 90 3.65 -20.22 -13.31
C GLU A 90 5.17 -20.37 -13.12
N PHE A 91 5.87 -19.28 -12.83
CA PHE A 91 7.32 -19.29 -12.64
C PHE A 91 7.76 -20.16 -11.46
N LEU A 92 7.02 -20.14 -10.35
CA LEU A 92 7.29 -21.03 -9.21
C LEU A 92 7.14 -22.51 -9.57
N ARG A 93 6.15 -22.87 -10.40
CA ARG A 93 6.00 -24.24 -10.88
C ARG A 93 7.16 -24.63 -11.80
N GLN A 94 7.58 -23.75 -12.70
CA GLN A 94 8.74 -24.00 -13.56
C GLN A 94 10.03 -24.17 -12.73
N LEU A 95 10.28 -23.28 -11.77
CA LEU A 95 11.40 -23.40 -10.84
C LEU A 95 11.36 -24.73 -10.06
N GLY A 96 10.18 -25.12 -9.56
CA GLY A 96 9.99 -26.39 -8.88
C GLY A 96 10.40 -27.60 -9.72
N ARG A 97 10.06 -27.61 -11.02
CA ARG A 97 10.49 -28.69 -11.94
C ARG A 97 12.00 -28.76 -12.10
N TYR A 98 12.68 -27.61 -12.14
CA TYR A 98 14.15 -27.58 -12.16
C TYR A 98 14.75 -28.08 -10.85
N GLU A 99 14.20 -27.70 -9.69
CA GLU A 99 14.72 -28.13 -8.39
C GLU A 99 14.48 -29.62 -8.12
N LEU A 100 13.41 -30.19 -8.65
CA LEU A 100 13.14 -31.62 -8.60
C LEU A 100 13.96 -32.43 -9.63
N GLY A 101 14.73 -31.78 -10.49
CA GLY A 101 15.52 -32.43 -11.53
C GLY A 101 14.69 -32.97 -12.71
N GLU A 102 13.43 -32.54 -12.85
CA GLU A 102 12.56 -32.90 -13.98
C GLU A 102 12.96 -32.18 -15.29
N THR A 103 13.83 -31.16 -15.20
CA THR A 103 14.33 -30.39 -16.35
C THR A 103 15.81 -30.04 -16.15
N VAL A 104 16.58 -30.00 -17.23
CA VAL A 104 18.03 -29.68 -17.21
C VAL A 104 18.23 -28.18 -16.99
N LYS A 105 18.99 -27.80 -15.95
CA LYS A 105 19.36 -26.41 -15.68
C LYS A 105 20.37 -25.91 -16.74
N GLY A 106 19.91 -25.02 -17.62
CA GLY A 106 20.74 -24.32 -18.64
C GLY A 106 20.38 -22.82 -18.66
N ASP A 107 20.61 -22.12 -19.77
CA ASP A 107 20.43 -20.65 -19.85
C ASP A 107 19.03 -20.16 -19.44
N LEU A 108 18.00 -20.98 -19.68
CA LEU A 108 16.62 -20.67 -19.27
C LEU A 108 16.38 -20.74 -17.76
N TYR A 109 17.20 -21.50 -17.01
CA TYR A 109 17.07 -21.61 -15.57
C TYR A 109 17.32 -20.27 -14.88
N GLU A 110 18.37 -19.54 -15.29
CA GLU A 110 18.68 -18.21 -14.74
C GLU A 110 17.55 -17.22 -15.04
N TRP A 111 16.97 -17.29 -16.24
CA TRP A 111 15.82 -16.48 -16.61
C TRP A 111 14.60 -16.77 -15.72
N VAL A 112 14.30 -18.04 -15.44
CA VAL A 112 13.20 -18.46 -14.54
C VAL A 112 13.46 -18.01 -13.10
N VAL A 113 14.71 -18.12 -12.61
CA VAL A 113 15.09 -17.67 -11.28
C VAL A 113 14.91 -16.16 -11.15
N ALA A 114 15.40 -15.37 -12.12
CA ALA A 114 15.26 -13.92 -12.12
C ALA A 114 13.79 -13.48 -12.11
N HIS A 115 12.95 -14.08 -12.95
CA HIS A 115 11.51 -13.77 -12.98
C HIS A 115 10.80 -14.18 -11.70
N THR A 116 11.18 -15.31 -11.10
CA THR A 116 10.65 -15.73 -9.80
C THR A 116 10.98 -14.72 -8.69
N ALA A 117 12.19 -14.17 -8.68
CA ALA A 117 12.62 -13.17 -7.71
C ALA A 117 11.83 -11.86 -7.87
N VAL A 118 11.81 -11.29 -9.07
CA VAL A 118 11.12 -10.02 -9.37
C VAL A 118 9.61 -10.12 -9.09
N LEU A 119 8.95 -11.17 -9.58
CA LEU A 119 7.51 -11.38 -9.32
C LEU A 119 7.23 -11.67 -7.84
N GLY A 120 8.21 -12.25 -7.12
CA GLY A 120 8.15 -12.43 -5.68
C GLY A 120 8.00 -11.10 -4.94
N GLU A 121 8.91 -10.17 -5.20
CA GLU A 121 8.89 -8.84 -4.59
C GLU A 121 7.60 -8.08 -4.93
N VAL A 122 7.21 -8.06 -6.21
CA VAL A 122 5.99 -7.37 -6.67
C VAL A 122 4.74 -7.97 -6.01
N HIS A 123 4.60 -9.31 -5.99
CA HIS A 123 3.43 -9.96 -5.41
C HIS A 123 3.31 -9.71 -3.91
N VAL A 124 4.42 -9.79 -3.16
CA VAL A 124 4.42 -9.59 -1.71
C VAL A 124 4.04 -8.15 -1.37
N ASN A 125 4.67 -7.17 -2.02
CA ASN A 125 4.39 -5.75 -1.78
C ASN A 125 2.97 -5.37 -2.23
N LEU A 126 2.49 -5.92 -3.34
CA LEU A 126 1.11 -5.70 -3.78
C LEU A 126 0.09 -6.26 -2.78
N LYS A 127 0.33 -7.46 -2.23
CA LYS A 127 -0.53 -8.03 -1.18
C LYS A 127 -0.54 -7.18 0.08
N ALA A 128 0.63 -6.68 0.51
CA ALA A 128 0.73 -5.79 1.65
C ALA A 128 -0.03 -4.47 1.41
N ALA A 129 0.07 -3.89 0.21
CA ALA A 129 -0.67 -2.69 -0.15
C ALA A 129 -2.19 -2.91 -0.18
N LEU A 130 -2.64 -4.05 -0.73
CA LEU A 130 -4.06 -4.41 -0.81
C LEU A 130 -4.68 -4.74 0.55
N ALA A 131 -3.90 -5.32 1.47
CA ALA A 131 -4.36 -5.61 2.83
C ALA A 131 -4.59 -4.32 3.65
N GLY A 132 -4.10 -3.18 3.17
CA GLY A 132 -4.06 -1.94 3.94
C GLY A 132 -3.01 -1.99 5.05
N SER A 133 -2.67 -0.83 5.62
CA SER A 133 -1.96 -0.84 6.90
C SER A 133 -2.84 -1.53 7.95
N PRO A 134 -2.28 -2.36 8.85
CA PRO A 134 -3.05 -2.79 10.01
C PRO A 134 -3.62 -1.55 10.70
N GLU A 135 -4.86 -1.65 11.18
CA GLU A 135 -5.50 -0.58 11.94
C GLU A 135 -4.49 -0.03 12.97
N PRO A 136 -4.25 1.29 13.01
CA PRO A 136 -3.36 1.88 14.01
C PRO A 136 -3.73 1.31 15.38
N VAL A 137 -2.75 0.87 16.18
CA VAL A 137 -3.02 0.23 17.47
C VAL A 137 -3.89 1.11 18.38
N GLU A 138 -3.80 2.43 18.22
CA GLU A 138 -4.63 3.43 18.93
C GLU A 138 -6.13 3.35 18.58
N LEU A 139 -6.47 2.79 17.43
CA LEU A 139 -7.84 2.57 16.97
C LEU A 139 -8.31 1.13 17.21
N ALA A 140 -7.42 0.22 17.63
CA ALA A 140 -7.76 -1.16 17.88
C ALA A 140 -8.88 -1.27 18.93
N GLY A 141 -10.02 -1.86 18.55
CA GLY A 141 -11.17 -2.05 19.44
C GLY A 141 -12.15 -0.87 19.47
N VAL A 142 -11.84 0.28 18.86
CA VAL A 142 -12.78 1.40 18.72
C VAL A 142 -14.03 0.94 17.97
N ALA A 143 -13.88 0.18 16.89
CA ALA A 143 -15.02 -0.38 16.15
C ALA A 143 -15.90 -1.34 16.99
N ALA A 144 -15.33 -2.01 18.00
CA ALA A 144 -16.10 -2.85 18.91
C ALA A 144 -16.85 -2.01 19.96
N GLN A 145 -16.24 -0.93 20.46
CA GLN A 145 -16.89 0.01 21.38
C GLN A 145 -18.01 0.80 20.71
N LEU A 146 -17.86 1.15 19.43
CA LEU A 146 -18.88 1.85 18.64
C LEU A 146 -20.13 0.99 18.35
N LYS A 147 -20.12 -0.33 18.62
CA LYS A 147 -21.31 -1.18 18.45
C LYS A 147 -22.34 -1.02 19.57
N ASN A 148 -21.94 -0.46 20.71
CA ASN A 148 -22.78 -0.35 21.90
C ASN A 148 -23.34 1.07 22.09
N GLY A 149 -23.61 1.77 20.99
CA GLY A 149 -24.18 3.10 21.04
C GLY A 149 -24.41 3.68 19.65
N PHE A 150 -25.00 4.87 19.62
CA PHE A 150 -25.18 5.64 18.41
C PHE A 150 -25.09 7.14 18.73
N TRP A 151 -24.85 7.95 17.71
CA TRP A 151 -24.92 9.40 17.88
C TRP A 151 -26.37 9.84 17.75
N ASP A 152 -26.85 10.55 18.77
CA ASP A 152 -28.18 11.16 18.77
C ASP A 152 -28.08 12.68 18.67
N SER A 153 -29.12 13.29 18.12
CA SER A 153 -29.24 14.74 18.05
C SER A 153 -29.28 15.33 19.46
N CYS A 154 -28.46 16.36 19.72
CA CYS A 154 -28.40 16.94 21.06
C CYS A 154 -29.73 17.65 21.40
N SER A 155 -30.47 17.11 22.38
CA SER A 155 -31.77 17.66 22.82
C SER A 155 -31.71 19.12 23.30
N GLY A 156 -30.56 19.56 23.83
CA GLY A 156 -30.37 20.94 24.29
C GLY A 156 -30.16 21.99 23.19
N CYS A 157 -29.87 21.58 21.95
CA CYS A 157 -29.63 22.53 20.84
C CYS A 157 -30.23 22.11 19.50
N HIS A 158 -30.89 20.95 19.45
CA HIS A 158 -31.68 20.47 18.33
C HIS A 158 -33.16 20.73 18.63
N GLU A 159 -33.68 21.83 18.05
CA GLU A 159 -35.07 22.24 18.29
C GLU A 159 -36.09 21.29 17.62
N THR A 160 -37.06 20.85 18.43
CA THR A 160 -38.22 20.06 18.00
C THR A 160 -39.51 20.70 18.50
N GLU A 161 -40.58 20.61 17.72
CA GLU A 161 -41.96 20.95 18.11
C GLU A 161 -42.79 19.68 17.95
N ASP A 162 -43.42 19.23 19.03
CA ASP A 162 -44.21 17.98 19.07
C ASP A 162 -43.46 16.74 18.51
N GLY A 163 -42.14 16.68 18.75
CA GLY A 163 -41.28 15.59 18.27
C GLY A 163 -40.88 15.71 16.80
N HIS A 164 -41.26 16.77 16.11
CA HIS A 164 -40.82 17.06 14.74
C HIS A 164 -39.70 18.11 14.74
N PRO A 165 -38.62 17.92 13.96
CA PRO A 165 -37.55 18.90 13.85
C PRO A 165 -38.08 20.16 13.17
N VAL A 166 -38.02 21.29 13.88
CA VAL A 166 -38.49 22.60 13.36
C VAL A 166 -37.34 23.51 12.92
N GLY A 167 -36.11 23.19 13.33
CA GLY A 167 -34.92 23.87 12.84
C GLY A 167 -34.40 23.30 11.52
N LYS A 168 -33.81 24.17 10.68
CA LYS A 168 -33.07 23.75 9.46
C LYS A 168 -31.67 23.24 9.82
N TYR A 169 -31.62 22.14 10.56
CA TYR A 169 -30.36 21.49 10.94
C TYR A 169 -29.87 20.55 9.84
N PRO A 170 -28.59 20.59 9.46
CA PRO A 170 -28.05 19.67 8.46
C PRO A 170 -27.97 18.25 9.03
N TYR A 171 -28.35 17.26 8.22
CA TYR A 171 -28.14 15.85 8.54
C TYR A 171 -26.67 15.47 8.28
N SER A 172 -26.02 14.88 9.28
CA SER A 172 -24.64 14.39 9.13
C SER A 172 -24.65 12.92 8.79
N GLN A 173 -24.10 12.56 7.62
CA GLN A 173 -23.87 11.15 7.27
C GLN A 173 -22.79 10.49 8.15
N LEU A 174 -21.90 11.28 8.76
CA LEU A 174 -20.85 10.77 9.63
C LEU A 174 -21.40 10.33 10.99
N PHE A 175 -22.32 11.11 11.56
CA PHE A 175 -22.93 10.81 12.85
C PHE A 175 -24.22 10.00 12.72
N GLY A 176 -24.94 10.11 11.60
CA GLY A 176 -26.20 9.41 11.38
C GLY A 176 -27.42 10.12 11.97
N CYS A 177 -27.28 11.37 12.42
CA CYS A 177 -28.34 12.19 13.00
C CYS A 177 -28.30 13.65 12.50
N ALA A 178 -29.32 14.44 12.85
CA ALA A 178 -29.32 15.88 12.59
C ALA A 178 -28.47 16.62 13.61
N LEU A 179 -27.59 17.52 13.16
CA LEU A 179 -26.70 18.26 14.07
C LEU A 179 -27.37 19.55 14.53
N GLY A 180 -27.62 19.67 15.84
CA GLY A 180 -28.10 20.90 16.46
C GLY A 180 -27.11 22.05 16.34
N ALA A 181 -27.47 23.23 16.86
CA ALA A 181 -26.65 24.44 16.75
C ALA A 181 -25.33 24.38 17.55
N GLY A 182 -25.18 23.38 18.42
CA GLY A 182 -24.07 23.24 19.36
C GLY A 182 -24.28 24.09 20.61
N CYS A 183 -24.34 23.44 21.78
CA CYS A 183 -24.41 24.10 23.08
C CYS A 183 -23.37 23.52 24.05
N GLY A 184 -23.37 24.01 25.30
CA GLY A 184 -22.46 23.53 26.34
C GLY A 184 -22.64 22.04 26.69
N GLU A 185 -23.85 21.49 26.52
CA GLU A 185 -24.16 20.09 26.88
C GLU A 185 -23.49 19.08 25.94
N CYS A 186 -23.43 19.40 24.64
CA CYS A 186 -22.76 18.57 23.64
C CYS A 186 -21.32 19.03 23.33
N GLY A 187 -20.77 19.96 24.12
CA GLY A 187 -19.45 20.55 23.85
C GLY A 187 -19.33 21.25 22.49
N GLY A 188 -20.44 21.77 21.95
CA GLY A 188 -20.48 22.46 20.66
C GLY A 188 -20.62 21.56 19.41
N ILE A 189 -20.72 20.23 19.56
CA ILE A 189 -20.79 19.29 18.41
C ILE A 189 -22.18 19.26 17.75
N GLY A 190 -23.24 19.50 18.52
CA GLY A 190 -24.63 19.41 18.05
C GLY A 190 -25.23 18.00 18.10
N ALA A 191 -24.45 17.01 18.56
CA ALA A 191 -24.87 15.63 18.79
C ALA A 191 -24.21 15.07 20.06
N VAL A 192 -24.81 14.05 20.65
CA VAL A 192 -24.33 13.36 21.85
C VAL A 192 -24.22 11.86 21.57
N TRP A 193 -23.23 11.21 22.18
CA TRP A 193 -23.12 9.76 22.10
C TRP A 193 -24.07 9.13 23.13
N ASP A 194 -25.04 8.37 22.63
CA ASP A 194 -25.92 7.56 23.46
C ASP A 194 -25.31 6.17 23.61
N SER A 195 -24.90 5.83 24.83
CA SER A 195 -24.38 4.51 25.20
C SER A 195 -25.37 3.71 26.06
N THR A 196 -26.64 4.12 26.11
CA THR A 196 -27.67 3.44 26.90
C THR A 196 -27.96 2.07 26.28
N ASP A 197 -27.89 1.03 27.12
CA ASP A 197 -28.34 -0.31 26.75
C ASP A 197 -29.87 -0.37 26.80
N TYR A 198 -30.49 -0.09 25.66
CA TYR A 198 -31.94 -0.10 25.53
C TYR A 198 -32.57 -1.49 25.75
N ASP A 199 -31.81 -2.58 25.58
CA ASP A 199 -32.29 -3.93 25.88
C ASP A 199 -32.43 -4.14 27.39
N GLU A 200 -31.51 -3.61 28.19
CA GLU A 200 -31.63 -3.60 29.65
C GLU A 200 -32.77 -2.69 30.11
N VAL A 201 -32.91 -1.49 29.54
CA VAL A 201 -34.02 -0.58 29.85
C VAL A 201 -35.37 -1.22 29.53
N ALA A 202 -35.50 -1.89 28.39
CA ALA A 202 -36.73 -2.58 28.01
C ALA A 202 -37.07 -3.73 28.98
N LYS A 203 -36.08 -4.53 29.39
CA LYS A 203 -36.28 -5.60 30.39
C LYS A 203 -36.72 -5.03 31.74
N ALA A 204 -36.11 -3.95 32.19
CA ALA A 204 -36.48 -3.28 33.44
C ALA A 204 -37.90 -2.69 33.39
N ALA A 205 -38.31 -2.13 32.25
CA ALA A 205 -39.65 -1.59 32.05
C ALA A 205 -40.74 -2.68 32.12
N VAL A 206 -40.47 -3.87 31.57
CA VAL A 206 -41.38 -5.03 31.65
C VAL A 206 -41.53 -5.51 33.10
N LEU A 207 -40.43 -5.63 33.84
CA LEU A 207 -40.46 -6.08 35.25
C LEU A 207 -41.18 -5.09 36.19
N ASN A 208 -41.11 -3.79 35.90
CA ASN A 208 -41.83 -2.77 36.68
C ASN A 208 -43.31 -2.62 36.29
N GLY A 209 -43.74 -3.22 35.18
CA GLY A 209 -45.15 -3.29 34.78
C GLY A 209 -45.93 -4.41 35.48
N GLU A 210 -45.24 -5.44 35.96
CA GLU A 210 -45.83 -6.59 36.67
C GLU A 210 -46.04 -6.35 38.19
N SER A 211 -45.59 -5.20 38.73
CA SER A 211 -45.67 -4.87 40.16
C SER A 211 -46.74 -3.81 40.50
N ASN A 212 -47.54 -3.38 39.51
CA ASN A 212 -48.64 -2.42 39.67
C ASN A 212 -50.03 -3.04 39.39
N GLU A 213 -50.24 -4.31 39.76
CA GLU A 213 -51.58 -4.91 39.93
C GLU A 213 -51.88 -5.21 41.40
#